data_AF-A0A5P2USY2-F1
#
_entry.id   AF-A0A5P2USY2-F1
#
_cell.length_a   1.000
_cell.length_b   1.000
_cell.length_c   1.000
_cell.angle_alpha   90.00
_cell.angle_beta   90.00
_cell.angle_gamma   90.00
#
_symmetry.space_group_name_H-M   'P 1'
#
loop_
_entity.id
_entity.type
_entity.pdbx_description
1 polymer ?
#
loop_
_entity_poly.entity_id
_entity_poly.type
_entity_poly.pdbx_seq_one_letter_code
_entity_poly.pdbx_strand_id
1 'polypeptide(L)'
;MSLLDDVAERDGWRCWVCDEPVDPDESVNDPRGPSVDSRTADRKAKVAERLAHRGCNTRKGAVKVVIAWPERLYVVEPAPLIAVADRLQRKGGREMVGRCPTRKDARAAADWLVDRFSRLVPGMPVTADIEAGGGQFLVILATGRR
;
A
#
# COMPACT_ATOMS: atom_id res chain seq x y z
N MET A 1 -17.74 -17.59 -12.39
CA MET A 1 -16.89 -16.67 -11.62
C MET A 1 -16.52 -15.55 -12.57
N SER A 2 -16.79 -14.30 -12.19
CA SER A 2 -16.46 -13.15 -13.02
C SER A 2 -15.00 -12.74 -12.78
N LEU A 3 -14.42 -11.97 -13.71
CA LEU A 3 -13.09 -11.37 -13.51
C LEU A 3 -13.01 -10.57 -12.20
N LEU A 4 -14.09 -9.89 -11.84
CA LEU A 4 -14.17 -9.12 -10.61
C LEU A 4 -14.03 -10.03 -9.39
N ASP A 5 -14.72 -11.16 -9.37
CA ASP A 5 -14.68 -12.12 -8.26
C ASP A 5 -13.26 -12.69 -8.09
N ASP A 6 -12.63 -13.12 -9.19
CA ASP A 6 -11.26 -13.67 -9.16
C ASP A 6 -10.25 -12.65 -8.59
N VAL A 7 -10.35 -11.40 -9.04
CA VAL A 7 -9.49 -10.30 -8.55
C VAL A 7 -9.80 -9.97 -7.09
N ALA A 8 -11.08 -9.99 -6.70
CA ALA A 8 -11.51 -9.67 -5.35
C ALA A 8 -11.08 -10.72 -4.34
N GLU A 9 -11.23 -12.00 -4.66
CA GLU A 9 -10.77 -13.11 -3.82
C GLU A 9 -9.26 -13.04 -3.59
N ARG A 10 -8.48 -12.80 -4.65
CA ARG A 10 -7.03 -12.67 -4.56
C ARG A 10 -6.60 -11.48 -3.69
N ASP A 11 -7.33 -10.37 -3.76
CA ASP A 11 -7.06 -9.16 -2.98
C ASP A 11 -7.76 -9.18 -1.59
N GLY A 12 -8.42 -10.28 -1.24
CA GLY A 12 -9.08 -10.47 0.06
C GLY A 12 -10.23 -9.51 0.32
N TRP A 13 -10.98 -9.15 -0.73
CA TRP A 13 -12.10 -8.20 -0.67
C TRP A 13 -11.72 -6.84 -0.04
N ARG A 14 -10.48 -6.41 -0.26
CA ARG A 14 -9.97 -5.09 0.18
C ARG A 14 -9.52 -4.26 -0.99
N CYS A 15 -9.92 -2.99 -0.97
CA CYS A 15 -9.49 -2.04 -1.99
C CYS A 15 -7.99 -1.79 -1.88
N TRP A 16 -7.24 -2.05 -2.95
CA TRP A 16 -5.79 -1.92 -2.94
C TRP A 16 -5.29 -0.49 -2.67
N VAL A 17 -6.12 0.54 -2.89
CA VAL A 17 -5.76 1.97 -2.72
C VAL A 17 -5.93 2.44 -1.27
N CYS A 18 -7.16 2.41 -0.74
CA CYS A 18 -7.48 2.86 0.61
C CYS A 18 -7.34 1.76 1.69
N ASP A 19 -7.17 0.50 1.27
CA ASP A 19 -7.11 -0.68 2.15
C ASP A 19 -8.42 -1.05 2.85
N GLU A 20 -9.52 -0.34 2.61
CA GLU A 20 -10.81 -0.63 3.25
C GLU A 20 -11.51 -1.84 2.60
N PRO A 21 -12.38 -2.55 3.36
CA PRO A 21 -13.22 -3.60 2.79
C PRO A 21 -14.08 -3.10 1.63
N VAL A 22 -14.29 -3.97 0.65
CA VAL A 22 -15.19 -3.75 -0.48
C VAL A 22 -16.36 -4.71 -0.32
N ASP A 23 -17.57 -4.18 -0.37
CA ASP A 23 -18.79 -4.97 -0.29
C ASP A 23 -19.12 -5.55 -1.68
N PRO A 24 -19.26 -6.89 -1.84
CA PRO A 24 -19.66 -7.51 -3.09
C PRO A 24 -21.06 -7.11 -3.58
N ASP A 25 -21.96 -6.79 -2.64
CA ASP A 25 -23.37 -6.53 -2.93
C ASP A 25 -23.65 -5.04 -3.19
N GLU A 26 -22.66 -4.18 -2.93
CA GLU A 26 -22.76 -2.75 -3.23
C GLU A 26 -22.80 -2.49 -4.74
N SER A 27 -23.60 -1.51 -5.13
CA SER A 27 -23.77 -1.19 -6.55
C SER A 27 -22.45 -0.80 -7.22
N VAL A 28 -22.13 -1.39 -8.37
CA VAL A 28 -20.94 -1.03 -9.17
C VAL A 28 -20.92 0.43 -9.66
N ASN A 29 -22.07 1.11 -9.56
CA ASN A 29 -22.21 2.54 -9.85
C ASN A 29 -22.00 3.42 -8.61
N ASP A 30 -22.06 2.85 -7.41
CA ASP A 30 -21.74 3.55 -6.17
C ASP A 30 -20.23 3.77 -6.04
N PRO A 31 -19.74 4.92 -5.54
CA PRO A 31 -18.32 5.13 -5.25
C PRO A 31 -17.68 4.07 -4.33
N ARG A 32 -18.45 3.45 -3.43
CA ARG A 32 -18.08 2.33 -2.55
C ARG A 32 -18.25 0.96 -3.21
N GLY A 33 -18.82 0.90 -4.41
CA GLY A 33 -18.98 -0.33 -5.18
C GLY A 33 -17.66 -0.95 -5.62
N PRO A 34 -17.66 -2.26 -5.93
CA PRO A 34 -16.48 -2.98 -6.39
C PRO A 34 -16.11 -2.61 -7.82
N SER A 35 -14.81 -2.57 -8.12
CA SER A 35 -14.32 -2.36 -9.48
C SER A 35 -12.93 -2.95 -9.69
N VAL A 36 -12.63 -3.33 -10.94
CA VAL A 36 -11.30 -3.80 -11.34
C VAL A 36 -10.45 -2.61 -11.79
N ASP A 37 -9.32 -2.38 -11.11
CA ASP A 37 -8.33 -1.38 -11.50
C ASP A 37 -7.19 -2.04 -12.28
N SER A 38 -7.05 -1.65 -13.55
CA SER A 38 -5.98 -2.08 -14.44
C SER A 38 -4.84 -1.05 -14.58
N ARG A 39 -4.80 0.02 -13.77
CA ARG A 39 -3.64 0.96 -13.77
C ARG A 39 -2.37 0.30 -13.26
N THR A 40 -2.50 -0.72 -12.42
CA THR A 40 -1.39 -1.54 -11.97
C THR A 40 -0.80 -2.36 -13.11
N ALA A 41 -1.47 -2.48 -14.27
CA ALA A 41 -1.05 -3.25 -15.45
C ALA A 41 0.01 -2.53 -16.32
N ASP A 42 0.97 -1.84 -15.72
CA ASP A 42 2.19 -1.54 -16.46
C ASP A 42 2.82 -2.87 -16.91
N ARG A 43 3.37 -2.97 -18.13
CA ARG A 43 3.87 -4.23 -18.76
C ARG A 43 4.92 -5.03 -17.94
N LYS A 44 5.32 -4.54 -16.77
CA LYS A 44 6.29 -5.14 -15.83
C LYS A 44 5.73 -5.42 -14.44
N ALA A 45 4.47 -5.07 -14.15
CA ALA A 45 3.88 -5.28 -12.84
C ALA A 45 3.50 -6.75 -12.64
N LYS A 46 3.85 -7.31 -11.47
CA LYS A 46 3.55 -8.71 -11.12
C LYS A 46 2.06 -8.96 -10.87
N VAL A 47 1.26 -7.91 -10.69
CA VAL A 47 -0.19 -8.00 -10.51
C VAL A 47 -0.85 -7.01 -11.46
N ALA A 48 -1.42 -7.52 -12.56
CA ALA A 48 -1.95 -6.69 -13.64
C ALA A 48 -3.21 -5.91 -13.20
N GLU A 49 -4.13 -6.58 -12.52
CA GLU A 49 -5.43 -6.01 -12.13
C GLU A 49 -5.59 -6.11 -10.62
N ARG A 50 -6.18 -5.11 -9.97
CA ARG A 50 -6.40 -5.07 -8.51
C ARG A 50 -7.82 -4.65 -8.17
N LEU A 51 -8.35 -5.13 -7.05
CA LEU A 51 -9.68 -4.71 -6.58
C LEU A 51 -9.58 -3.30 -6.02
N ALA A 52 -10.45 -2.40 -6.47
CA ALA A 52 -10.59 -1.06 -5.91
C ALA A 52 -12.06 -0.67 -5.78
N HIS A 53 -12.37 0.19 -4.81
CA HIS A 53 -13.63 0.93 -4.84
C HIS A 53 -13.75 1.71 -6.14
N ARG A 54 -14.95 1.79 -6.71
CA ARG A 54 -15.24 2.56 -7.93
C ARG A 54 -14.71 3.98 -7.81
N GLY A 55 -14.92 4.62 -6.66
CA GLY A 55 -14.44 5.97 -6.33
C GLY A 55 -12.91 6.07 -6.35
N CYS A 56 -12.20 5.13 -5.73
CA CYS A 56 -10.74 5.06 -5.80
C CYS A 56 -10.23 4.85 -7.24
N ASN A 57 -10.99 4.10 -8.04
CA ASN A 57 -10.72 3.77 -9.43
C ASN A 57 -11.22 4.84 -10.44
N THR A 58 -11.79 5.97 -10.03
CA THR A 58 -12.32 6.97 -10.98
C THR A 58 -11.27 7.93 -11.55
N ARG A 59 -10.10 8.09 -10.91
CA ARG A 59 -9.08 9.08 -11.33
C ARG A 59 -8.06 8.54 -12.36
N LYS A 60 -8.52 7.87 -13.42
CA LYS A 60 -7.62 7.19 -14.41
C LYS A 60 -6.99 8.23 -15.32
N GLY A 61 -5.67 8.19 -15.48
CA GLY A 61 -4.95 9.01 -16.47
C GLY A 61 -4.56 10.42 -16.03
N ALA A 62 -5.27 11.06 -15.09
CA ALA A 62 -4.99 12.45 -14.71
C ALA A 62 -4.28 12.65 -13.35
N VAL A 63 -4.37 11.68 -12.43
CA VAL A 63 -3.82 11.82 -11.07
C VAL A 63 -3.07 10.56 -10.68
N LYS A 64 -1.84 10.72 -10.19
CA LYS A 64 -1.06 9.63 -9.62
C LYS A 64 -1.79 9.06 -8.41
N VAL A 65 -1.99 7.75 -8.37
CA VAL A 65 -2.58 7.08 -7.20
C VAL A 65 -1.69 7.35 -5.99
N VAL A 66 -2.31 7.65 -4.85
CA VAL A 66 -1.64 7.87 -3.58
C VAL A 66 -2.26 6.93 -2.55
N ILE A 67 -1.41 6.24 -1.79
CA ILE A 67 -1.83 5.52 -0.59
C ILE A 67 -1.61 6.46 0.57
N ALA A 68 -2.70 6.90 1.18
CA ALA A 68 -2.65 7.78 2.33
C ALA A 68 -2.07 7.05 3.54
N TRP A 69 -1.27 7.77 4.32
CA TRP A 69 -0.91 7.34 5.66
C TRP A 69 -2.11 7.57 6.58
N PRO A 70 -2.44 6.62 7.48
CA PRO A 70 -3.50 6.82 8.43
C PRO A 70 -3.25 8.03 9.33
N GLU A 71 -4.25 8.88 9.51
CA GLU A 71 -4.16 10.11 10.32
C GLU A 71 -3.76 9.84 11.78
N ARG A 72 -4.05 8.64 12.29
CA ARG A 72 -3.65 8.20 13.64
C ARG A 72 -2.14 7.99 13.81
N LEU A 73 -1.36 7.98 12.73
CA LEU A 73 0.08 7.76 12.77
C LEU A 73 0.83 9.10 12.76
N TYR A 74 1.63 9.35 13.79
CA TYR A 74 2.45 10.55 13.88
C TYR A 74 3.77 10.38 13.13
N VAL A 75 3.73 10.60 11.81
CA VAL A 75 4.90 10.48 10.92
C VAL A 75 5.25 11.83 10.31
N VAL A 76 6.48 12.25 10.51
CA VAL A 76 7.10 13.43 9.90
C VAL A 76 7.71 13.02 8.57
N GLU A 77 7.47 13.83 7.54
CA GLU A 77 7.94 13.61 6.15
C GLU A 77 7.63 12.19 5.62
N PRO A 78 6.35 11.76 5.63
CA PRO A 78 5.98 10.43 5.18
C PRO A 78 6.31 10.22 3.69
N ALA A 79 7.03 9.14 3.39
CA ALA A 79 7.40 8.81 2.01
C ALA A 79 6.18 8.38 1.17
N PRO A 80 6.20 8.63 -0.15
CA PRO A 80 5.16 8.16 -1.06
C PRO A 80 5.25 6.64 -1.25
N LEU A 81 4.33 5.89 -0.64
CA LEU A 81 4.43 4.43 -0.49
C LEU A 81 4.48 3.64 -1.80
N ILE A 82 3.79 4.08 -2.85
CA ILE A 82 3.86 3.43 -4.17
C ILE A 82 5.29 3.52 -4.74
N ALA A 83 5.95 4.67 -4.59
CA ALA A 83 7.31 4.83 -5.09
C ALA A 83 8.33 4.03 -4.26
N VAL A 84 8.11 3.91 -2.96
CA VAL A 84 8.88 3.02 -2.07
C VAL A 84 8.72 1.57 -2.52
N ALA A 85 7.48 1.11 -2.70
CA ALA A 85 7.17 -0.24 -3.17
C ALA A 85 7.84 -0.55 -4.51
N ASP A 86 7.78 0.37 -5.48
CA ASP A 86 8.41 0.21 -6.78
C ASP A 86 9.94 0.10 -6.70
N ARG A 87 10.58 0.88 -5.82
CA ARG A 87 12.03 0.85 -5.62
C ARG A 87 12.47 -0.45 -4.95
N LEU A 88 11.80 -0.83 -3.86
CA LEU A 88 12.08 -2.07 -3.13
C LEU A 88 11.87 -3.30 -4.02
N GLN A 89 10.81 -3.35 -4.83
CA GLN A 89 10.59 -4.46 -5.77
C GLN A 89 11.69 -4.59 -6.83
N ARG A 90 12.23 -3.47 -7.31
CA ARG A 90 13.23 -3.44 -8.38
C ARG A 90 14.66 -3.68 -7.90
N LYS A 91 15.04 -3.08 -6.76
CA LYS A 91 16.43 -3.06 -6.27
C LYS A 91 16.63 -3.85 -4.98
N GLY A 92 15.56 -4.20 -4.27
CA GLY A 92 15.63 -4.67 -2.89
C GLY A 92 16.23 -3.62 -1.95
N GLY A 93 16.74 -4.07 -0.80
CA GLY A 93 17.50 -3.24 0.13
C GLY A 93 16.65 -2.59 1.22
N ARG A 94 17.12 -1.45 1.72
CA ARG A 94 16.54 -0.69 2.84
C ARG A 94 16.17 0.73 2.39
N GLU A 95 15.05 1.24 2.84
CA GLU A 95 14.57 2.59 2.54
C GLU A 95 13.96 3.25 3.78
N MET A 96 14.42 4.46 4.13
CA MET A 96 13.80 5.28 5.18
C MET A 96 12.50 5.88 4.65
N VAL A 97 11.39 5.63 5.35
CA VAL A 97 10.04 5.98 4.87
C VAL A 97 9.31 7.01 5.72
N GLY A 98 9.90 7.43 6.84
CA GLY A 98 9.38 8.48 7.69
C GLY A 98 10.15 8.61 8.99
N ARG A 99 9.90 9.69 9.71
CA ARG A 99 10.47 9.95 11.04
C ARG A 99 9.36 10.08 12.06
N CYS A 100 9.61 9.69 13.29
CA CYS A 100 8.64 9.71 14.38
C CYS A 100 9.25 10.39 15.61
N PRO A 101 8.47 11.18 16.37
CA PRO A 101 8.97 11.88 17.54
C PRO A 101 9.26 10.93 18.71
N THR A 102 8.53 9.81 18.80
CA THR A 102 8.73 8.81 19.86
C THR A 102 8.94 7.42 19.27
N ARG A 103 9.58 6.53 20.07
CA ARG A 103 9.73 5.12 19.72
C ARG A 103 8.37 4.42 19.56
N LYS A 104 7.36 4.85 20.34
CA LYS A 104 6.01 4.29 20.29
C LYS A 104 5.35 4.60 18.93
N ASP A 105 5.47 5.84 18.47
CA ASP A 105 4.93 6.26 17.17
C ASP A 105 5.66 5.54 16.02
N ALA A 106 6.99 5.43 16.12
CA ALA A 106 7.79 4.67 15.16
C ALA A 106 7.37 3.20 15.08
N ARG A 107 7.06 2.59 16.23
CA ARG A 107 6.59 1.20 16.29
C ARG A 107 5.22 1.04 15.65
N ALA A 108 4.27 1.93 15.97
CA ALA A 108 2.94 1.90 15.37
C ALA A 108 3.00 2.07 13.84
N ALA A 109 3.86 2.97 13.35
CA ALA A 109 4.09 3.15 11.92
C ALA A 109 4.75 1.92 11.28
N ALA A 110 5.79 1.36 11.90
CA ALA A 110 6.47 0.15 11.42
C ALA A 110 5.52 -1.05 11.30
N ASP A 111 4.73 -1.32 12.35
CA ASP A 111 3.77 -2.44 12.35
C ASP A 111 2.69 -2.24 11.27
N TRP A 112 2.17 -1.02 11.12
CA TRP A 112 1.21 -0.72 10.05
C TRP A 112 1.82 -0.87 8.65
N LEU A 113 3.08 -0.44 8.45
CA LEU A 113 3.75 -0.54 7.15
C LEU A 113 3.98 -1.99 6.74
N VAL A 114 4.44 -2.85 7.66
CA VAL A 114 4.64 -4.28 7.35
C VAL A 114 3.33 -4.91 6.92
N ASP A 115 2.26 -4.67 7.69
CA ASP A 115 0.92 -5.16 7.37
C ASP A 115 0.42 -4.62 6.02
N ARG A 116 0.52 -3.30 5.80
CA ARG A 116 0.08 -2.65 4.55
C ARG A 116 0.87 -3.11 3.33
N PHE A 117 2.19 -3.25 3.45
CA PHE A 117 3.04 -3.69 2.33
C PHE A 117 2.83 -5.16 1.97
N SER A 118 2.47 -6.01 2.94
CA SER A 118 2.14 -7.41 2.66
C SER A 118 0.97 -7.55 1.66
N ARG A 119 -0.02 -6.64 1.73
CA ARG A 119 -1.15 -6.57 0.79
C ARG A 119 -0.87 -5.73 -0.45
N LEU A 120 -0.08 -4.66 -0.30
CA LEU A 120 0.25 -3.78 -1.42
C LEU A 120 1.11 -4.50 -2.46
N VAL A 121 2.10 -5.27 -1.99
CA VAL A 121 3.04 -6.02 -2.83
C VAL A 121 3.11 -7.48 -2.40
N PRO A 122 2.07 -8.28 -2.72
CA PRO A 122 2.08 -9.70 -2.37
C PRO A 122 3.32 -10.42 -2.92
N GLY A 123 3.95 -11.27 -2.10
CA GLY A 123 5.13 -12.04 -2.50
C GLY A 123 6.48 -11.30 -2.39
N MET A 124 6.50 -10.07 -1.87
CA MET A 124 7.71 -9.37 -1.43
C MET A 124 7.76 -9.34 0.09
N PRO A 125 8.60 -10.17 0.75
CA PRO A 125 8.78 -10.11 2.19
C PRO A 125 9.36 -8.75 2.59
N VAL A 126 8.61 -8.01 3.39
CA VAL A 126 8.99 -6.68 3.90
C VAL A 126 9.10 -6.77 5.42
N THR A 127 10.19 -6.24 5.95
CA THR A 127 10.39 -6.00 7.38
C THR A 127 10.52 -4.51 7.64
N ALA A 128 10.30 -4.09 8.88
CA ALA A 128 10.53 -2.73 9.32
C ALA A 128 11.54 -2.71 10.47
N ASP A 129 12.41 -1.71 10.45
CA ASP A 129 13.42 -1.45 11.45
C ASP A 129 13.28 0.00 11.96
N ILE A 130 13.73 0.22 13.20
CA ILE A 130 13.62 1.52 13.88
C ILE A 130 15.00 1.91 14.40
N GLU A 131 15.57 2.95 13.79
CA GLU A 131 16.86 3.50 14.19
C GLU A 131 16.65 4.83 14.93
N ALA A 132 17.34 5.02 16.05
CA ALA A 132 17.33 6.29 16.77
C ALA A 132 18.44 7.21 16.24
N GLY A 133 18.14 8.49 16.01
CA GLY A 133 19.11 9.47 15.55
C GLY A 133 18.59 10.90 15.61
N GLY A 134 19.44 11.85 16.02
CA GLY A 134 19.10 13.28 16.02
C GLY A 134 17.88 13.66 16.87
N GLY A 135 17.62 12.93 17.96
CA GLY A 135 16.44 13.14 18.82
C GLY A 135 15.13 12.59 18.26
N GLN A 136 15.16 11.79 17.19
CA GLN A 136 14.01 11.20 16.54
C GLN A 136 14.21 9.70 16.29
N PHE A 137 13.15 9.04 15.81
CA PHE A 137 13.16 7.64 15.42
C PHE A 137 12.86 7.53 13.92
N LEU A 138 13.78 6.96 13.16
CA LEU A 138 13.67 6.71 11.74
C LEU A 138 12.98 5.36 11.53
N VAL A 139 11.96 5.31 10.67
CA VAL A 139 11.30 4.07 10.26
C VAL A 139 11.86 3.65 8.92
N ILE A 140 12.42 2.45 8.85
CA ILE A 140 13.09 1.92 7.68
C ILE A 140 12.37 0.66 7.24
N LEU A 141 11.91 0.62 5.99
CA LEU A 141 11.45 -0.64 5.39
C LEU A 141 12.63 -1.35 4.73
N ALA A 142 12.67 -2.66 4.86
CA ALA A 142 13.67 -3.51 4.25
C ALA A 142 13.03 -4.70 3.56
N THR A 143 13.68 -5.17 2.50
CA THR A 143 13.39 -6.46 1.87
C THR A 143 14.62 -7.34 2.02
N GLY A 144 14.43 -8.60 2.41
CA GLY A 144 15.52 -9.56 2.46
C GLY A 144 16.12 -9.75 1.06
N ARG A 145 17.46 -9.86 0.95
CA ARG A 145 18.07 -10.38 -0.28
C ARG A 145 17.53 -11.80 -0.48
N ARG A 146 16.89 -12.04 -1.63
CA ARG A 146 16.76 -13.41 -2.16
C ARG A 146 18.14 -13.94 -2.52
#